data_AF-A0A963K207-F1
#
_entry.id   AF-A0A963K207-F1
#
_cell.length_a   1.000
_cell.length_b   1.000
_cell.length_c   1.000
_cell.angle_alpha   90.00
_cell.angle_beta   90.00
_cell.angle_gamma   90.00
#
_symmetry.space_group_name_H-M   'P 1'
#
loop_
_entity.id
_entity.type
_entity.pdbx_description
1 polymer ?
#
loop_
_entity_poly.entity_id
_entity_poly.type
_entity_poly.pdbx_seq_one_letter_code
_entity_poly.pdbx_strand_id
1 'polypeptide(L)'
;MSSRANPSKLNALQLKTLAILQEVARSGGDVSEELADGSVALNRLPHAHGDHFHVGSAVVRAKDATGLGNPGVFGALRRKGLIAMAPDGRPALTAAAMSYETGVAEAILHRSDH
;
A
#
# COMPACT_ATOMS: atom_id res chain seq x y z
N MET A 1 -5.09 -18.34 14.74
CA MET A 1 -6.37 -18.28 14.00
C MET A 1 -6.04 -18.11 12.53
N SER A 2 -6.55 -18.95 11.64
CA SER A 2 -6.26 -18.82 10.20
C SER A 2 -6.95 -17.57 9.66
N SER A 3 -6.20 -16.50 9.41
CA SER A 3 -6.66 -15.37 8.61
C SER A 3 -7.06 -15.93 7.24
N ARG A 4 -8.28 -15.61 6.77
CA ARG A 4 -8.64 -15.88 5.37
C ARG A 4 -7.64 -15.08 4.53
N ALA A 5 -6.96 -15.66 3.54
CA ALA A 5 -5.92 -14.97 2.76
C ALA A 5 -6.37 -13.69 2.01
N ASN A 6 -7.67 -13.33 2.05
CA ASN A 6 -8.25 -12.13 1.45
C ASN A 6 -9.66 -11.87 2.01
N PRO A 7 -9.83 -11.46 3.28
CA PRO A 7 -11.15 -11.35 3.91
C PRO A 7 -12.05 -10.31 3.21
N SER A 8 -11.46 -9.28 2.61
CA SER A 8 -12.17 -8.19 1.94
C SER A 8 -12.53 -8.47 0.47
N LYS A 9 -12.16 -9.66 -0.05
CA LYS A 9 -12.35 -10.09 -1.44
C LYS A 9 -11.78 -9.08 -2.45
N LEU A 10 -10.58 -8.59 -2.18
CA LEU A 10 -9.85 -7.68 -3.07
C LEU A 10 -9.48 -8.40 -4.37
N ASN A 11 -9.57 -7.70 -5.50
CA ASN A 11 -9.05 -8.22 -6.77
C ASN A 11 -7.53 -8.07 -6.85
N ALA A 12 -6.91 -8.67 -7.86
CA ALA A 12 -5.45 -8.65 -8.01
C ALA A 12 -4.86 -7.23 -8.06
N LEU A 13 -5.52 -6.28 -8.74
CA LEU A 13 -5.06 -4.90 -8.82
C LEU A 13 -5.08 -4.22 -7.44
N GLN A 14 -6.16 -4.41 -6.67
CA GLN A 14 -6.30 -3.87 -5.31
C GLN A 14 -5.29 -4.50 -4.34
N LEU A 15 -5.03 -5.80 -4.46
CA LEU A 15 -4.03 -6.50 -3.63
C LEU A 15 -2.63 -5.95 -3.89
N LYS A 16 -2.24 -5.78 -5.16
CA LYS A 16 -0.94 -5.20 -5.53
C LYS A 16 -0.80 -3.76 -5.04
N THR A 17 -1.83 -2.93 -5.26
CA THR A 17 -1.83 -1.55 -4.76
C THR A 17 -1.69 -1.51 -3.24
N LEU A 18 -2.45 -2.33 -2.51
CA LEU A 18 -2.36 -2.37 -1.05
C LEU A 18 -0.96 -2.80 -0.58
N ALA A 19 -0.35 -3.80 -1.22
CA ALA A 19 1.00 -4.25 -0.89
C ALA A 19 2.04 -3.15 -1.10
N ILE A 20 1.93 -2.38 -2.19
CA ILE A 20 2.83 -1.26 -2.46
C ILE A 20 2.65 -0.15 -1.41
N LEU A 21 1.40 0.23 -1.10
CA LEU A 21 1.13 1.27 -0.10
C LEU A 21 1.61 0.86 1.29
N GLN A 22 1.51 -0.43 1.66
CA GLN A 22 2.05 -0.95 2.92
C GLN A 22 3.56 -0.78 2.98
N GLU A 23 4.29 -1.03 1.89
CA GLU A 23 5.73 -0.82 1.85
C GLU A 23 6.10 0.66 1.98
N VAL A 24 5.33 1.57 1.36
CA VAL A 24 5.50 3.03 1.56
C VAL A 24 5.34 3.37 3.04
N ALA A 25 4.26 2.90 3.66
CA ALA A 25 3.97 3.15 5.07
C ALA A 25 5.05 2.60 6.01
N ARG A 26 5.63 1.43 5.71
CA ARG A 26 6.73 0.83 6.49
C ARG A 26 8.07 1.53 6.31
N SER A 27 8.27 2.22 5.19
CA SER A 27 9.53 2.91 4.89
C SER A 27 9.79 4.08 5.84
N GLY A 28 8.72 4.72 6.33
CA GLY A 28 8.82 5.82 7.30
C GLY A 28 9.55 7.06 6.76
N GLY A 29 9.98 7.93 7.68
CA GLY A 29 10.66 9.18 7.33
C GLY A 29 9.76 10.15 6.60
N ASP A 30 10.24 10.73 5.49
CA ASP A 30 9.50 11.78 4.79
C ASP A 30 8.30 11.26 3.97
N VAL A 31 8.15 9.94 3.78
CA VAL A 31 7.08 9.37 2.94
C VAL A 31 5.83 8.98 3.71
N SER A 32 5.91 8.78 5.02
CA SER A 32 4.77 8.41 5.85
C SER A 32 4.94 8.80 7.32
N GLU A 33 3.81 8.94 8.01
CA GLU A 33 3.75 9.31 9.42
C GLU A 33 2.76 8.40 10.16
N GLU A 34 3.18 7.82 11.27
CA GLU A 34 2.30 7.04 12.14
C GLU A 34 1.44 7.97 12.99
N LEU A 35 0.13 7.73 13.01
CA LEU A 35 -0.84 8.50 13.77
C LEU A 35 -1.17 7.82 15.09
N ALA A 36 -1.71 8.60 16.03
CA ALA A 36 -2.04 8.11 17.38
C ALA A 36 -3.05 6.95 17.43
N ASP A 37 -3.84 6.75 16.38
CA ASP A 37 -4.81 5.66 16.26
C ASP A 37 -4.24 4.38 15.60
N GLY A 38 -2.93 4.35 15.33
CA GLY A 38 -2.24 3.24 14.67
C GLY A 38 -2.45 3.18 13.16
N SER A 39 -3.09 4.19 12.56
CA SER A 39 -3.06 4.38 11.12
C SER A 39 -1.76 5.05 10.67
N VAL A 40 -1.39 4.89 9.41
CA VAL A 40 -0.19 5.49 8.84
C VAL A 40 -0.58 6.41 7.69
N ALA A 41 -0.44 7.72 7.90
CA ALA A 41 -0.64 8.73 6.87
C ALA A 41 0.47 8.67 5.83
N LEU A 42 0.12 8.79 4.56
CA LEU A 42 1.07 8.80 3.44
C LEU A 42 1.31 10.24 3.01
N ASN A 43 2.56 10.68 3.09
CA ASN A 43 2.98 12.04 2.72
C ASN A 43 3.15 12.17 1.21
N ARG A 44 3.63 11.09 0.58
CA ARG A 44 3.87 11.00 -0.86
C ARG A 44 3.53 9.62 -1.35
N LEU A 45 2.84 9.55 -2.47
CA LEU A 45 2.69 8.30 -3.21
C LEU A 45 3.90 8.12 -4.13
N PRO A 46 4.42 6.89 -4.26
CA PRO A 46 5.50 6.64 -5.19
C PRO A 46 4.97 6.77 -6.63
N HIS A 47 5.80 7.37 -7.48
CA HIS A 47 5.52 7.52 -8.89
C HIS A 47 6.51 6.70 -9.70
N ALA A 48 6.01 5.97 -10.70
CA ALA A 48 6.88 5.23 -11.61
C ALA A 48 7.64 6.19 -12.52
N HIS A 49 8.94 5.98 -12.66
CA HIS A 49 9.79 6.66 -13.64
C HIS A 49 10.42 5.60 -14.53
N GLY A 50 10.02 5.51 -15.79
CA GLY A 50 10.42 4.39 -16.66
C GLY A 50 9.63 3.11 -16.36
N ASP A 51 10.30 1.96 -16.35
CA ASP A 51 9.66 0.65 -16.18
C ASP A 51 9.62 0.14 -14.73
N HIS A 52 10.23 0.86 -13.78
CA HIS A 52 10.24 0.53 -12.35
C HIS A 52 10.40 1.77 -11.46
N PHE A 53 10.27 1.61 -10.15
CA PHE A 53 10.56 2.63 -9.15
C PHE A 53 10.87 2.00 -7.78
N HIS A 54 11.47 2.78 -6.89
CA HIS A 54 11.78 2.35 -5.54
C HIS A 54 10.65 2.68 -4.56
N VAL A 55 10.43 1.75 -3.62
CA VAL A 55 9.58 1.94 -2.44
C VAL A 55 10.34 1.38 -1.25
N GLY A 56 10.88 2.27 -0.41
CA GLY A 56 11.80 1.86 0.65
C GLY A 56 13.00 1.12 0.09
N SER A 57 13.21 -0.11 0.57
CA SER A 57 14.27 -1.00 0.11
C SER A 57 13.89 -1.87 -1.12
N ALA A 58 12.64 -1.83 -1.55
CA ALA A 58 12.14 -2.63 -2.65
C ALA A 58 12.10 -1.86 -3.99
N VAL A 59 12.16 -2.61 -5.09
CA VAL A 59 11.91 -2.16 -6.45
C VAL A 59 10.61 -2.76 -6.96
N VAL A 60 9.75 -1.92 -7.54
CA VAL A 60 8.45 -2.31 -8.09
C VAL A 60 8.41 -2.00 -9.58
N ARG A 61 7.97 -2.96 -10.40
CA ARG A 61 7.77 -2.73 -11.84
C ARG A 61 6.53 -1.87 -12.07
N ALA A 62 6.60 -0.93 -13.01
CA ALA A 62 5.51 -0.01 -13.35
C ALA A 62 4.21 -0.75 -13.70
N LYS A 63 4.29 -1.90 -14.37
CA LYS A 63 3.13 -2.74 -14.73
C LYS A 63 2.32 -3.24 -13.52
N ASP A 64 2.97 -3.42 -12.37
CA ASP A 64 2.35 -3.91 -11.14
C ASP A 64 1.76 -2.77 -10.28
N ALA A 65 2.12 -1.53 -10.58
CA ALA A 65 1.74 -0.32 -9.85
C ALA A 65 0.65 0.52 -10.52
N THR A 66 0.01 0.00 -11.58
CA THR A 66 -1.03 0.71 -12.34
C THR A 66 -2.23 1.14 -11.47
N GLY A 67 -2.44 0.49 -10.33
CA GLY A 67 -3.50 0.85 -9.39
C GLY A 67 -3.19 2.07 -8.51
N LEU A 68 -1.95 2.55 -8.43
CA LEU A 68 -1.59 3.77 -7.70
C LEU A 68 -2.20 5.04 -8.32
N GLY A 69 -2.39 5.04 -9.64
CA GLY A 69 -3.03 6.13 -10.38
C GLY A 69 -4.54 5.92 -10.60
N ASN A 70 -5.15 4.89 -10.02
CA ASN A 70 -6.54 4.51 -10.29
C ASN A 70 -7.47 4.91 -9.13
N PRO A 71 -8.30 5.95 -9.27
CA PRO A 71 -9.24 6.38 -8.22
C PRO A 71 -10.23 5.29 -7.79
N GLY A 72 -10.60 4.39 -8.71
CA GLY A 72 -11.49 3.26 -8.43
C GLY A 72 -10.90 2.26 -7.44
N VAL A 73 -9.57 2.07 -7.46
CA VAL A 73 -8.86 1.22 -6.50
C VAL A 73 -8.88 1.87 -5.11
N PHE A 74 -8.53 3.15 -5.00
CA PHE A 74 -8.59 3.89 -3.73
C PHE A 74 -10.02 3.94 -3.17
N GLY A 75 -11.01 4.18 -4.03
CA GLY A 75 -12.42 4.14 -3.65
C GLY A 75 -12.85 2.78 -3.12
N ALA A 76 -12.38 1.67 -3.72
CA ALA A 76 -12.66 0.33 -3.24
C ALA A 76 -11.98 0.06 -1.89
N LEU A 77 -10.69 0.38 -1.74
CA LEU A 77 -9.96 0.20 -0.47
C LEU A 77 -10.59 1.02 0.65
N ARG A 78 -11.04 2.24 0.37
CA ARG A 78 -11.80 3.08 1.32
C ARG A 78 -13.13 2.44 1.73
N ARG A 79 -13.94 1.96 0.78
CA ARG A 79 -15.20 1.24 1.08
C ARG A 79 -14.98 -0.03 1.89
N LYS A 80 -13.78 -0.61 1.84
CA LYS A 80 -13.38 -1.78 2.62
C LYS A 80 -12.72 -1.43 3.96
N GLY A 81 -12.61 -0.15 4.31
CA GLY A 81 -12.00 0.31 5.56
C GLY A 81 -10.48 0.17 5.61
N LEU A 82 -9.82 0.01 4.46
CA LEU A 82 -8.37 -0.18 4.38
C LEU A 82 -7.63 1.15 4.14
N ILE A 83 -8.32 2.14 3.56
CA ILE A 83 -7.82 3.51 3.45
C ILE A 83 -8.80 4.44 4.14
N ALA A 84 -8.27 5.34 4.95
CA ALA A 84 -8.98 6.45 5.57
C ALA A 84 -8.36 7.78 5.11
N MET A 85 -8.94 8.87 5.59
CA MET A 85 -8.38 10.21 5.44
C MET A 85 -7.95 10.67 6.82
N ALA A 86 -6.68 11.03 6.95
CA ALA A 86 -6.12 11.63 8.16
C ALA A 86 -6.76 12.99 8.45
N PRO A 87 -6.67 13.51 9.69
CA PRO A 87 -7.26 14.81 10.06
C PRO A 87 -6.82 15.99 9.17
N ASP A 88 -5.64 15.91 8.57
CA ASP A 88 -5.07 16.92 7.67
C ASP A 88 -5.37 16.66 6.18
N GLY A 89 -6.19 15.67 5.86
CA GLY A 89 -6.61 15.34 4.50
C GLY A 89 -5.71 14.35 3.75
N ARG A 90 -4.59 13.90 4.34
CA ARG A 90 -3.74 12.89 3.70
C ARG A 90 -4.43 11.51 3.65
N PRO A 91 -4.21 10.68 2.63
CA PRO A 91 -4.64 9.29 2.66
C PRO A 91 -3.84 8.53 3.73
N ALA A 92 -4.54 7.72 4.54
CA ALA A 92 -3.92 6.91 5.58
C ALA A 92 -4.29 5.43 5.44
N LEU A 93 -3.31 4.55 5.61
CA LEU A 93 -3.57 3.11 5.79
C LEU A 93 -4.04 2.85 7.21
N THR A 94 -5.18 2.20 7.37
CA THR A 94 -5.67 1.82 8.70
C THR A 94 -4.81 0.71 9.30
N ALA A 95 -4.89 0.50 10.62
CA ALA A 95 -4.22 -0.64 11.27
C ALA A 95 -4.62 -2.00 10.64
N ALA A 96 -5.90 -2.13 10.23
CA ALA A 96 -6.39 -3.30 9.51
C ALA A 96 -5.74 -3.47 8.12
N ALA A 97 -5.43 -2.35 7.45
CA ALA A 97 -4.70 -2.38 6.19
C ALA A 97 -3.24 -2.74 6.40
N MET A 98 -2.58 -2.21 7.44
CA MET A 98 -1.18 -2.54 7.74
C MET A 98 -0.96 -4.02 8.08
N SER A 99 -1.95 -4.65 8.74
CA SER A 99 -1.97 -6.08 9.06
C SER A 99 -2.53 -6.99 7.96
N TYR A 100 -2.98 -6.42 6.84
CA TYR A 100 -3.59 -7.21 5.76
C TYR A 100 -2.55 -8.05 5.01
N GLU A 101 -2.71 -9.37 5.04
CA GLU A 101 -1.90 -10.28 4.23
C GLU A 101 -2.38 -10.22 2.76
N THR A 102 -1.57 -9.63 1.87
CA THR A 102 -1.96 -9.44 0.46
C THR A 102 -1.66 -10.66 -0.41
N GLY A 103 -0.77 -11.55 0.03
CA GLY A 103 -0.34 -12.75 -0.72
C GLY A 103 0.44 -12.47 -2.01
N VAL A 104 0.69 -11.20 -2.34
CA VAL A 104 1.37 -10.79 -3.59
C VAL A 104 2.61 -9.96 -3.38
N ALA A 105 2.91 -9.57 -2.13
CA ALA A 105 4.04 -8.70 -1.78
C ALA A 105 5.37 -9.24 -2.33
N GLU A 106 5.72 -10.49 -2.01
CA GLU A 106 6.98 -11.12 -2.45
C GLU A 106 7.10 -11.26 -3.98
N ALA A 107 5.97 -11.26 -4.70
CA ALA A 107 5.97 -11.35 -6.15
C ALA A 107 6.22 -9.99 -6.85
N ILE A 108 6.00 -8.87 -6.16
CA ILE A 108 6.04 -7.52 -6.77
C ILE A 108 7.01 -6.55 -6.09
N LEU A 109 7.40 -6.81 -4.84
CA LEU A 109 8.38 -6.04 -4.08
C LEU A 109 9.74 -6.75 -4.18
N HIS A 110 10.52 -6.41 -5.20
CA HIS A 110 11.84 -7.02 -5.40
C HIS A 110 12.86 -6.34 -4.52
N ARG A 111 13.40 -7.05 -3.53
CA ARG A 111 14.47 -6.55 -2.66
C ARG A 111 15.78 -7.12 -3.14
N SER A 112 16.86 -6.34 -3.05
CA SER A 112 18.20 -6.86 -3.26
C SER A 112 18.63 -7.57 -1.98
N ASP A 113 18.76 -8.88 -2.02
CA ASP A 113 19.35 -9.65 -0.93
C ASP A 113 20.82 -9.20 -0.79
N HIS A 114 21.17 -8.61 0.35
CA HIS A 114 22.54 -8.35 0.76
C HIS A 114 22.87 -9.18 2.00
#